data_AF-A0A4U5Q9J9-F1
#
_entry.id   AF-A0A4U5Q9J9-F1
#
_cell.length_a   1.000
_cell.length_b   1.000
_cell.length_c   1.000
_cell.angle_alpha   90.00
_cell.angle_beta   90.00
_cell.angle_gamma   90.00
#
_symmetry.space_group_name_H-M   'P 1'
#
loop_
_entity.id
_entity.type
_entity.pdbx_description
1 polymer ?
#
loop_
_entity_poly.entity_id
_entity_poly.type
_entity_poly.pdbx_seq_one_letter_code
_entity_poly.pdbx_strand_id
1 'polypeptide(L)'
;TKVAACAKHYVGDGGTTKGINENNTQISRHGLLSIHMPGYYNSIIKGVSTVMVSYSSWNGVKMHANHDMVTGFLKNILRFRGFVISDWEGIDRITSPPHANYSYSIQAGISAGIDMIMVPNTYKEFIDGLTSHVKNKVIPMSRIDDAVKRILRVKFTMGLFENPLADNSLVDELGSQEHRELAREAVRKSLVLLKNGESLLPLPKKATKILVAGSHADNLGYQCGGWTIEWQGLGGNNLTSTTILTAIKNTVDPSTEVVYKENPDADFVKSNNFSYAIVVVGEPPYAETFGDSLNLTISEPGPSTIQNVCGTVKCVTVIISGRPVVIQPYVNLMDALVAAWLPGSEGQGVADVLFGDYGFTGTLSRTWFKTVDQLPMNIGDKHYDPLFPFGFGLTTKPTKTI
;
A
#
# COMPACT_ATOMS: atom_id res chain seq x y z
N THR A 1 11.49 -20.87 10.75
CA THR A 1 12.29 -19.62 10.87
C THR A 1 11.38 -18.41 10.94
N LYS A 2 11.87 -17.26 11.45
CA LYS A 2 11.12 -15.99 11.60
C LYS A 2 12.06 -14.82 11.29
N VAL A 3 11.51 -13.62 11.09
CA VAL A 3 12.26 -12.40 10.81
C VAL A 3 12.00 -11.31 11.85
N ALA A 4 12.94 -10.39 12.04
CA ALA A 4 12.71 -9.20 12.85
C ALA A 4 11.73 -8.25 12.12
N ALA A 5 10.64 -7.88 12.78
CA ALA A 5 9.65 -6.96 12.23
C ALA A 5 9.97 -5.49 12.57
N CYS A 6 9.45 -4.57 11.75
CA CYS A 6 9.59 -3.13 11.90
C CYS A 6 8.22 -2.44 11.86
N ALA A 7 7.86 -1.69 12.91
CA ALA A 7 6.70 -0.81 12.88
C ALA A 7 7.12 0.57 12.32
N LYS A 8 6.47 1.04 11.26
CA LYS A 8 6.88 2.26 10.52
C LYS A 8 5.69 3.06 9.94
N HIS A 9 5.79 4.39 9.77
CA HIS A 9 6.90 5.25 10.20
C HIS A 9 6.52 6.15 11.39
N TYR A 10 7.33 6.14 12.44
CA TYR A 10 7.03 6.72 13.75
C TYR A 10 7.25 8.24 13.74
N VAL A 11 6.24 9.08 13.96
CA VAL A 11 4.80 8.79 14.03
C VAL A 11 4.02 9.93 13.41
N GLY A 12 2.86 9.62 12.84
CA GLY A 12 2.00 10.61 12.20
C GLY A 12 2.31 10.81 10.72
N ASP A 13 3.04 9.89 10.10
CA ASP A 13 3.31 9.86 8.65
C ASP A 13 2.04 9.96 7.80
N GLY A 14 0.97 9.27 8.18
CA GLY A 14 -0.33 9.35 7.48
C GLY A 14 -1.16 10.61 7.75
N GLY A 15 -0.64 11.60 8.49
CA GLY A 15 -1.35 12.82 8.91
C GLY A 15 -0.83 14.11 8.31
N THR A 16 0.03 14.04 7.29
CA THR A 16 0.69 15.21 6.74
C THR A 16 -0.28 16.16 6.05
N THR A 17 0.04 17.46 6.09
CA THR A 17 -0.79 18.52 5.50
C THR A 17 -1.01 18.24 4.01
N LYS A 18 -2.28 18.15 3.60
CA LYS A 18 -2.72 17.79 2.24
C LYS A 18 -2.25 16.42 1.74
N GLY A 19 -1.78 15.54 2.62
CA GLY A 19 -1.24 14.23 2.25
C GLY A 19 0.08 14.29 1.47
N ILE A 20 0.82 15.41 1.57
CA ILE A 20 2.13 15.55 0.93
C ILE A 20 3.13 14.67 1.69
N ASN A 21 3.85 13.81 0.99
CA ASN A 21 4.84 12.92 1.58
C ASN A 21 5.92 13.71 2.35
N GLU A 22 6.40 13.16 3.48
CA GLU A 22 7.45 13.74 4.34
C GLU A 22 7.17 15.12 4.97
N ASN A 23 5.97 15.65 4.78
CA ASN A 23 5.60 17.01 5.18
C ASN A 23 5.28 17.10 6.70
N ASN A 24 4.68 18.20 7.10
CA ASN A 24 4.30 18.49 8.47
C ASN A 24 2.89 17.97 8.79
N THR A 25 2.80 17.15 9.82
CA THR A 25 1.56 16.70 10.46
C THR A 25 1.18 17.70 11.54
N GLN A 26 0.11 18.45 11.29
CA GLN A 26 -0.36 19.54 12.15
C GLN A 26 -1.58 19.09 12.95
N ILE A 27 -1.34 18.61 14.17
CA ILE A 27 -2.39 18.04 15.00
C ILE A 27 -2.07 18.20 16.49
N SER A 28 -3.09 18.32 17.33
CA SER A 28 -2.91 18.32 18.79
C SER A 28 -2.31 17.00 19.26
N ARG A 29 -1.65 17.01 20.43
CA ARG A 29 -1.12 15.79 21.05
C ARG A 29 -2.21 14.74 21.26
N HIS A 30 -3.41 15.17 21.65
CA HIS A 30 -4.55 14.26 21.79
C HIS A 30 -4.90 13.58 20.46
N GLY A 31 -4.96 14.34 19.36
CA GLY A 31 -5.21 13.76 18.04
C GLY A 31 -4.09 12.82 17.58
N LEU A 32 -2.82 13.20 17.78
CA LEU A 32 -1.67 12.35 17.46
C LEU A 32 -1.77 10.99 18.19
N LEU A 33 -2.03 11.02 19.50
CA LEU A 33 -2.09 9.83 20.33
C LEU A 33 -3.36 8.98 20.09
N SER A 34 -4.46 9.60 19.70
CA SER A 34 -5.72 8.88 19.48
C SER A 34 -5.80 8.26 18.09
N ILE A 35 -5.16 8.85 17.08
CA ILE A 35 -5.24 8.41 15.68
C ILE A 35 -3.97 7.69 15.24
N HIS A 36 -2.79 8.27 15.47
CA HIS A 36 -1.54 7.82 14.85
C HIS A 36 -0.68 6.91 15.74
N MET A 37 -0.93 6.89 17.06
CA MET A 37 -0.19 6.06 18.01
C MET A 37 -0.73 4.63 18.26
N PRO A 38 -2.04 4.31 18.12
CA PRO A 38 -2.57 3.00 18.50
C PRO A 38 -1.86 1.81 17.83
N GLY A 39 -1.44 1.94 16.57
CA GLY A 39 -0.69 0.91 15.85
C GLY A 39 0.65 0.57 16.52
N TYR A 40 1.35 1.56 17.07
CA TYR A 40 2.61 1.37 17.80
C TYR A 40 2.39 0.69 19.14
N TYR A 41 1.36 1.10 19.89
CA TYR A 41 1.01 0.46 21.16
C TYR A 41 0.78 -1.05 20.96
N ASN A 42 -0.04 -1.41 19.98
CA ASN A 42 -0.31 -2.81 19.65
C ASN A 42 0.94 -3.56 19.17
N SER A 43 1.79 -2.92 18.35
CA SER A 43 3.01 -3.56 17.84
C SER A 43 4.03 -3.82 18.95
N ILE A 44 4.16 -2.91 19.91
CA ILE A 44 5.09 -3.04 21.03
C ILE A 44 4.64 -4.16 21.98
N ILE A 45 3.34 -4.27 22.26
CA ILE A 45 2.78 -5.37 23.08
C ILE A 45 3.05 -6.72 22.42
N LYS A 46 2.97 -6.79 21.09
CA LYS A 46 3.29 -8.01 20.32
C LYS A 46 4.80 -8.28 20.20
N GLY A 47 5.64 -7.43 20.76
CA GLY A 47 7.09 -7.62 20.79
C GLY A 47 7.79 -7.27 19.47
N VAL A 48 7.30 -6.26 18.72
CA VAL A 48 7.99 -5.79 17.51
C VAL A 48 9.47 -5.47 17.80
N SER A 49 10.37 -5.93 16.93
CA SER A 49 11.81 -5.83 17.17
C SER A 49 12.38 -4.43 16.92
N THR A 50 11.83 -3.72 15.92
CA THR A 50 12.34 -2.41 15.50
C THR A 50 11.21 -1.42 15.26
N VAL A 51 11.54 -0.13 15.37
CA VAL A 51 10.66 0.99 15.00
C VAL A 51 11.43 1.94 14.11
N MET A 52 10.90 2.25 12.94
CA MET A 52 11.52 3.20 12.01
C MET A 52 10.90 4.59 12.17
N VAL A 53 11.73 5.62 12.25
CA VAL A 53 11.29 7.02 12.41
C VAL A 53 10.86 7.61 11.07
N SER A 54 9.76 8.35 11.04
CA SER A 54 9.22 9.01 9.85
C SER A 54 10.02 10.23 9.42
N TYR A 55 10.15 10.48 8.12
CA TYR A 55 10.66 11.76 7.58
C TYR A 55 9.85 12.99 8.01
N SER A 56 8.56 12.76 8.30
CA SER A 56 7.60 13.83 8.59
C SER A 56 7.99 14.65 9.83
N SER A 57 7.34 15.80 9.94
CA SER A 57 7.41 16.62 11.14
C SER A 57 6.09 16.53 11.91
N TRP A 58 6.13 16.66 13.23
CA TRP A 58 4.93 16.89 14.03
C TRP A 58 4.96 18.33 14.57
N ASN A 59 3.97 19.13 14.19
CA ASN A 59 3.88 20.56 14.54
C ASN A 59 5.21 21.33 14.33
N GLY A 60 5.87 21.08 13.20
CA GLY A 60 7.12 21.74 12.80
C GLY A 60 8.40 21.09 13.32
N VAL A 61 8.33 20.09 14.20
CA VAL A 61 9.50 19.37 14.72
C VAL A 61 9.72 18.09 13.93
N LYS A 62 10.88 17.98 13.26
CA LYS A 62 11.27 16.76 12.53
C LYS A 62 11.29 15.55 13.46
N MET A 63 10.64 14.45 13.06
CA MET A 63 10.56 13.25 13.89
C MET A 63 11.94 12.63 14.15
N HIS A 64 12.86 12.70 13.19
CA HIS A 64 14.26 12.28 13.39
C HIS A 64 15.03 13.11 14.42
N ALA A 65 14.58 14.32 14.76
CA ALA A 65 15.17 15.17 15.80
C ALA A 65 14.29 15.25 17.08
N ASN A 66 13.17 14.52 17.14
CA ASN A 66 12.18 14.68 18.19
C ASN A 66 12.47 13.78 19.40
N HIS A 67 13.32 14.27 20.32
CA HIS A 67 13.68 13.55 21.54
C HIS A 67 12.46 13.20 22.42
N ASP A 68 11.49 14.11 22.53
CA ASP A 68 10.32 13.91 23.39
C ASP A 68 9.46 12.74 22.92
N MET A 69 9.34 12.55 21.61
CA MET A 69 8.57 11.44 21.05
C MET A 69 9.39 10.15 20.95
N VAL A 70 10.64 10.20 20.49
CA VAL A 70 11.47 9.00 20.29
C VAL A 70 11.98 8.44 21.63
N THR A 71 12.55 9.28 22.49
CA THR A 71 13.03 8.85 23.80
C THR A 71 11.95 8.99 24.86
N GLY A 72 11.36 10.17 24.99
CA GLY A 72 10.39 10.48 26.04
C GLY A 72 9.12 9.60 25.99
N PHE A 73 8.58 9.37 24.79
CA PHE A 73 7.35 8.57 24.64
C PHE A 73 7.63 7.11 24.28
N LEU A 74 8.25 6.82 23.14
CA LEU A 74 8.43 5.44 22.66
C LEU A 74 9.29 4.60 23.61
N LYS A 75 10.49 5.08 23.96
CA LYS A 75 11.40 4.32 24.83
C LYS A 75 10.95 4.36 26.30
N ASN A 76 10.55 5.52 26.81
CA ASN A 76 10.32 5.69 28.25
C ASN A 76 8.88 5.42 28.68
N ILE A 77 7.87 5.89 27.96
CA ILE A 77 6.46 5.67 28.31
C ILE A 77 5.97 4.31 27.81
N LEU A 78 6.14 4.02 26.51
CA LEU A 78 5.73 2.74 25.92
C LEU A 78 6.69 1.59 26.25
N ARG A 79 7.81 1.88 26.92
CA ARG A 79 8.82 0.91 27.34
C ARG A 79 9.39 0.08 26.19
N PHE A 80 9.43 0.61 24.97
CA PHE A 80 10.00 -0.09 23.83
C PHE A 80 11.45 -0.49 24.10
N ARG A 81 11.77 -1.79 23.97
CA ARG A 81 13.09 -2.37 24.25
C ARG A 81 13.85 -2.86 23.02
N GLY A 82 13.24 -2.84 21.85
CA GLY A 82 13.93 -3.00 20.58
C GLY A 82 14.81 -1.78 20.24
N PHE A 83 15.28 -1.72 19.00
CA PHE A 83 16.07 -0.58 18.52
C PHE A 83 15.27 0.29 17.54
N VAL A 84 15.52 1.59 17.61
CA VAL A 84 14.95 2.62 16.73
C VAL A 84 15.87 2.82 15.53
N ILE A 85 15.35 2.72 14.32
CA ILE A 85 16.10 2.93 13.08
C ILE A 85 15.63 4.22 12.39
N SER A 86 16.55 4.96 11.75
CA SER A 86 16.13 6.05 10.86
C SER A 86 15.55 5.48 9.55
N ASP A 87 14.69 6.25 8.90
CA ASP A 87 14.47 6.09 7.46
C ASP A 87 15.73 6.40 6.63
N TRP A 88 15.68 6.09 5.32
CA TRP A 88 16.77 6.29 4.34
C TRP A 88 17.19 7.76 4.26
N GLU A 89 18.43 8.07 4.66
CA GLU A 89 18.91 9.47 4.72
C GLU A 89 18.01 10.39 5.58
N GLY A 90 17.25 9.81 6.51
CA GLY A 90 16.24 10.57 7.25
C GLY A 90 16.85 11.62 8.19
N ILE A 91 18.07 11.40 8.69
CA ILE A 91 18.79 12.42 9.46
C ILE A 91 19.29 13.56 8.57
N ASP A 92 19.65 13.28 7.31
CA ASP A 92 20.06 14.26 6.32
C ASP A 92 18.93 15.25 6.06
N ARG A 93 17.69 14.75 6.02
CA ARG A 93 16.46 15.52 5.81
C ARG A 93 15.95 16.25 7.06
N ILE A 94 16.73 16.28 8.14
CA ILE A 94 16.49 17.19 9.27
C ILE A 94 16.74 18.65 8.83
N THR A 95 17.75 18.89 7.99
CA THR A 95 18.09 20.24 7.51
C THR A 95 17.41 20.57 6.19
N SER A 96 17.32 21.86 5.88
CA SER A 96 16.86 22.35 4.59
C SER A 96 17.92 23.28 3.98
N PRO A 97 18.54 22.92 2.84
CA PRO A 97 18.36 21.67 2.10
C PRO A 97 18.84 20.42 2.88
N PRO A 98 18.45 19.20 2.48
CA PRO A 98 18.96 17.98 3.07
C PRO A 98 20.49 17.96 3.06
N HIS A 99 21.09 17.42 4.12
CA HIS A 99 22.54 17.26 4.27
C HIS A 99 23.34 18.58 4.39
N ALA A 100 22.69 19.76 4.46
CA ALA A 100 23.37 21.06 4.56
C ALA A 100 24.25 21.22 5.81
N ASN A 101 23.93 20.52 6.90
CA ASN A 101 24.76 20.45 8.09
C ASN A 101 24.72 19.04 8.68
N TYR A 102 25.45 18.11 8.06
CA TYR A 102 25.42 16.71 8.43
C TYR A 102 25.95 16.44 9.86
N SER A 103 26.92 17.25 10.33
CA SER A 103 27.34 17.21 11.74
C SER A 103 26.15 17.50 12.66
N TYR A 104 25.33 18.53 12.40
CA TYR A 104 24.11 18.74 13.17
C TYR A 104 23.12 17.57 13.04
N SER A 105 22.94 17.01 11.84
CA SER A 105 22.05 15.85 11.61
C SER A 105 22.44 14.63 12.45
N ILE A 106 23.74 14.29 12.53
CA ILE A 106 24.26 13.21 13.37
C ILE A 106 23.94 13.50 14.84
N GLN A 107 24.26 14.71 15.31
CA GLN A 107 24.04 15.10 16.70
C GLN A 107 22.55 15.01 17.05
N ALA A 108 21.68 15.62 16.25
CA ALA A 108 20.24 15.69 16.47
C ALA A 108 19.60 14.29 16.44
N GLY A 109 19.92 13.48 15.44
CA GLY A 109 19.36 12.12 15.28
C GLY A 109 19.74 11.18 16.43
N ILE A 110 21.02 11.13 16.79
CA ILE A 110 21.50 10.25 17.87
C ILE A 110 21.00 10.74 19.23
N SER A 111 21.01 12.06 19.45
CA SER A 111 20.51 12.65 20.70
C SER A 111 19.01 12.51 20.87
N ALA A 112 18.23 12.51 19.78
CA ALA A 112 16.79 12.25 19.83
C ALA A 112 16.45 10.83 20.33
N GLY A 113 17.37 9.89 20.14
CA GLY A 113 17.22 8.51 20.61
C GLY A 113 17.26 7.46 19.51
N ILE A 114 17.63 7.81 18.28
CA ILE A 114 17.78 6.81 17.20
C ILE A 114 18.98 5.91 17.53
N ASP A 115 18.82 4.61 17.30
CA ASP A 115 19.81 3.58 17.66
C ASP A 115 20.63 3.12 16.46
N MET A 116 20.02 3.06 15.28
CA MET A 116 20.64 2.66 14.02
C MET A 116 20.33 3.69 12.94
N ILE A 117 21.34 4.16 12.21
CA ILE A 117 21.19 5.13 11.13
C ILE A 117 21.31 4.43 9.78
N MET A 118 20.31 4.60 8.94
CA MET A 118 20.29 4.19 7.55
C MET A 118 20.96 5.28 6.69
N VAL A 119 22.30 5.24 6.62
CA VAL A 119 23.18 6.19 5.90
C VAL A 119 23.25 5.95 4.38
N PRO A 120 22.57 4.92 3.88
CA PRO A 120 23.03 3.83 2.97
C PRO A 120 24.39 3.92 2.24
N ASN A 121 24.90 5.11 1.88
CA ASN A 121 26.02 5.29 0.96
C ASN A 121 27.26 5.90 1.62
N THR A 122 27.10 6.96 2.42
CA THR A 122 28.22 7.79 2.96
C THR A 122 28.67 7.35 4.36
N TYR A 123 28.74 6.05 4.62
CA TYR A 123 28.99 5.50 5.96
C TYR A 123 30.28 5.99 6.64
N LYS A 124 31.34 6.30 5.87
CA LYS A 124 32.61 6.81 6.43
C LYS A 124 32.41 8.18 7.08
N GLU A 125 31.74 9.09 6.39
CA GLU A 125 31.43 10.42 6.91
C GLU A 125 30.60 10.34 8.20
N PHE A 126 29.58 9.48 8.21
CA PHE A 126 28.77 9.24 9.40
C PHE A 126 29.61 8.72 10.58
N ILE A 127 30.45 7.69 10.36
CA ILE A 127 31.28 7.09 11.40
C ILE A 127 32.29 8.11 11.94
N ASP A 128 32.95 8.86 11.07
CA ASP A 128 33.93 9.88 11.46
C ASP A 128 33.26 11.02 12.25
N GLY A 129 32.10 11.49 11.78
CA GLY A 129 31.30 12.52 12.44
C GLY A 129 30.82 12.10 13.83
N LEU A 130 30.21 10.90 13.94
CA LEU A 130 29.75 10.36 15.22
C LEU A 130 30.92 10.12 16.19
N THR A 131 32.03 9.57 15.69
CA THR A 131 33.25 9.36 16.50
C THR A 131 33.79 10.68 17.03
N SER A 132 33.80 11.73 16.20
CA SER A 132 34.20 13.07 16.60
C SER A 132 33.30 13.63 17.70
N HIS A 133 31.97 13.53 17.56
CA HIS A 133 31.03 13.99 18.58
C HIS A 133 31.21 13.28 19.92
N VAL A 134 31.45 11.98 19.91
CA VAL A 134 31.69 11.20 21.13
C VAL A 134 33.01 11.60 21.79
N LYS A 135 34.11 11.69 21.02
CA LYS A 135 35.42 12.14 21.52
C LYS A 135 35.36 13.54 22.13
N ASN A 136 34.60 14.43 21.50
CA ASN A 136 34.40 15.82 21.95
C ASN A 136 33.29 15.97 22.99
N LYS A 137 32.73 14.86 23.50
CA LYS A 137 31.67 14.84 24.54
C LYS A 137 30.38 15.56 24.16
N VAL A 138 30.14 15.77 22.86
CA VAL A 138 28.87 16.28 22.31
C VAL A 138 27.78 15.23 22.46
N ILE A 139 28.12 13.97 22.20
CA ILE A 139 27.26 12.81 22.46
C ILE A 139 27.89 12.00 23.60
N PRO A 140 27.17 11.76 24.72
CA PRO A 140 27.72 10.99 25.82
C PRO A 140 27.81 9.50 25.47
N MET A 141 28.85 8.81 25.97
CA MET A 141 29.02 7.36 25.78
C MET A 141 27.79 6.55 26.22
N SER A 142 27.07 6.99 27.25
CA SER A 142 25.83 6.32 27.69
C SER A 142 24.74 6.27 26.61
N ARG A 143 24.71 7.23 25.69
CA ARG A 143 23.78 7.20 24.53
C ARG A 143 24.19 6.12 23.54
N ILE A 144 25.49 5.98 23.28
CA ILE A 144 26.06 4.93 22.44
C ILE A 144 25.80 3.55 23.07
N ASP A 145 26.02 3.41 24.38
CA ASP A 145 25.77 2.17 25.10
C ASP A 145 24.29 1.76 25.05
N ASP A 146 23.34 2.69 25.18
CA ASP A 146 21.91 2.41 25.01
C ASP A 146 21.60 1.93 23.58
N ALA A 147 22.12 2.61 22.56
CA ALA A 147 21.90 2.24 21.15
C ALA A 147 22.42 0.83 20.86
N VAL A 148 23.69 0.57 21.21
CA VAL A 148 24.35 -0.72 20.99
C VAL A 148 23.67 -1.83 21.79
N LYS A 149 23.29 -1.58 23.05
CA LYS A 149 22.56 -2.56 23.88
C LYS A 149 21.24 -2.97 23.24
N ARG A 150 20.52 -2.05 22.60
CA ARG A 150 19.26 -2.35 21.90
C ARG A 150 19.48 -3.14 20.62
N ILE A 151 20.47 -2.77 19.82
CA ILE A 151 20.84 -3.49 18.60
C ILE A 151 21.27 -4.93 18.94
N LEU A 152 22.18 -5.08 19.90
CA LEU A 152 22.66 -6.39 20.34
C LEU A 152 21.53 -7.22 20.96
N ARG A 153 20.65 -6.63 21.77
CA ARG A 153 19.47 -7.34 22.30
C ARG A 153 18.66 -7.97 21.18
N VAL A 154 18.32 -7.23 20.13
CA VAL A 154 17.53 -7.78 19.02
C VAL A 154 18.31 -8.88 18.30
N LYS A 155 19.59 -8.67 17.98
CA LYS A 155 20.43 -9.69 17.32
C LYS A 155 20.54 -11.00 18.11
N PHE A 156 20.78 -10.92 19.41
CA PHE A 156 20.82 -12.10 20.29
C PHE A 156 19.43 -12.74 20.43
N THR A 157 18.37 -11.94 20.63
CA THR A 157 17.00 -12.46 20.83
C THR A 157 16.50 -13.23 19.60
N MET A 158 16.88 -12.80 18.39
CA MET A 158 16.48 -13.48 17.15
C MET A 158 17.39 -14.64 16.75
N GLY A 159 18.42 -14.96 17.54
CA GLY A 159 19.34 -16.07 17.26
C GLY A 159 20.33 -15.81 16.12
N LEU A 160 20.60 -14.55 15.79
CA LEU A 160 21.48 -14.19 14.65
C LEU A 160 22.95 -14.58 14.90
N PHE A 161 23.37 -14.70 16.17
CA PHE A 161 24.72 -15.16 16.52
C PHE A 161 24.87 -16.67 16.36
N GLU A 162 23.79 -17.43 16.59
CA GLU A 162 23.74 -18.88 16.44
C GLU A 162 23.54 -19.29 14.98
N ASN A 163 22.73 -18.53 14.22
CA ASN A 163 22.42 -18.81 12.82
C ASN A 163 22.69 -17.57 11.94
N PRO A 164 23.96 -17.21 11.69
CA PRO A 164 24.32 -16.01 10.93
C PRO A 164 24.24 -16.19 9.41
N LEU A 165 24.16 -17.44 8.92
CA LEU A 165 24.14 -17.77 7.50
C LEU A 165 22.74 -18.19 7.05
N ALA A 166 22.47 -18.04 5.76
CA ALA A 166 21.21 -18.45 5.17
C ALA A 166 21.04 -19.98 5.24
N ASP A 167 19.79 -20.41 5.43
CA ASP A 167 19.38 -21.81 5.31
C ASP A 167 18.87 -22.06 3.90
N ASN A 168 19.69 -22.73 3.08
CA ASN A 168 19.36 -23.01 1.69
C ASN A 168 18.20 -24.01 1.53
N SER A 169 17.78 -24.71 2.59
CA SER A 169 16.60 -25.58 2.53
C SER A 169 15.29 -24.80 2.35
N LEU A 170 15.29 -23.49 2.60
CA LEU A 170 14.12 -22.62 2.45
C LEU A 170 13.97 -22.00 1.06
N VAL A 171 14.79 -22.37 0.08
CA VAL A 171 14.75 -21.77 -1.26
C VAL A 171 13.40 -21.98 -1.95
N ASP A 172 12.76 -23.13 -1.71
CA ASP A 172 11.47 -23.49 -2.31
C ASP A 172 10.27 -22.79 -1.64
N GLU A 173 10.47 -22.09 -0.52
CA GLU A 173 9.45 -21.23 0.09
C GLU A 173 9.17 -19.97 -0.74
N LEU A 174 10.14 -19.55 -1.56
CA LEU A 174 10.01 -18.38 -2.41
C LEU A 174 9.00 -18.62 -3.53
N GLY A 175 7.82 -18.04 -3.38
CA GLY A 175 6.74 -18.17 -4.38
C GLY A 175 6.08 -19.55 -4.39
N SER A 176 6.12 -20.28 -3.26
CA SER A 176 5.44 -21.56 -3.08
C SER A 176 3.94 -21.47 -3.38
N GLN A 177 3.35 -22.59 -3.77
CA GLN A 177 1.94 -22.65 -4.16
C GLN A 177 1.02 -22.31 -2.98
N GLU A 178 1.36 -22.74 -1.77
CA GLU A 178 0.61 -22.45 -0.56
C GLU A 178 0.57 -20.93 -0.26
N HIS A 179 1.70 -20.24 -0.46
CA HIS A 179 1.74 -18.78 -0.32
C HIS A 179 0.92 -18.07 -1.39
N ARG A 180 0.91 -18.58 -2.62
CA ARG A 180 0.07 -18.07 -3.71
C ARG A 180 -1.42 -18.31 -3.45
N GLU A 181 -1.79 -19.44 -2.88
CA GLU A 181 -3.18 -19.71 -2.50
C GLU A 181 -3.66 -18.78 -1.38
N LEU A 182 -2.81 -18.52 -0.40
CA LEU A 182 -3.08 -17.52 0.63
C LEU A 182 -3.18 -16.10 0.04
N ALA A 183 -2.31 -15.74 -0.91
CA ALA A 183 -2.40 -14.47 -1.61
C ALA A 183 -3.68 -14.35 -2.44
N ARG A 184 -4.07 -15.38 -3.20
CA ARG A 184 -5.35 -15.47 -3.91
C ARG A 184 -6.54 -15.30 -2.96
N GLU A 185 -6.47 -15.88 -1.76
CA GLU A 185 -7.46 -15.68 -0.70
C GLU A 185 -7.54 -14.22 -0.25
N ALA A 186 -6.38 -13.61 0.02
CA ALA A 186 -6.31 -12.22 0.43
C ALA A 186 -6.87 -11.28 -0.66
N VAL A 187 -6.59 -11.56 -1.94
CA VAL A 187 -7.18 -10.84 -3.08
C VAL A 187 -8.69 -10.91 -3.02
N ARG A 188 -9.31 -12.10 -3.04
CA ARG A 188 -10.78 -12.20 -3.07
C ARG A 188 -11.46 -11.54 -1.86
N LYS A 189 -10.81 -11.56 -0.69
CA LYS A 189 -11.31 -10.91 0.54
C LYS A 189 -11.10 -9.38 0.57
N SER A 190 -10.14 -8.85 -0.20
CA SER A 190 -9.87 -7.42 -0.25
C SER A 190 -10.83 -6.66 -1.18
N LEU A 191 -11.39 -7.35 -2.19
CA LEU A 191 -12.25 -6.71 -3.19
C LEU A 191 -13.53 -6.17 -2.56
N VAL A 192 -13.83 -4.91 -2.87
CA VAL A 192 -15.04 -4.23 -2.40
C VAL A 192 -15.97 -3.97 -3.57
N LEU A 193 -17.18 -4.55 -3.52
CA LEU A 193 -18.21 -4.33 -4.51
C LEU A 193 -18.95 -3.02 -4.21
N LEU A 194 -18.76 -2.01 -5.05
CA LEU A 194 -19.30 -0.67 -4.85
C LEU A 194 -20.66 -0.45 -5.54
N LYS A 195 -20.86 -1.13 -6.66
CA LYS A 195 -22.13 -1.11 -7.41
C LYS A 195 -22.35 -2.50 -8.00
N ASN A 196 -23.60 -2.96 -7.98
CA ASN A 196 -24.00 -4.20 -8.65
C ASN A 196 -25.46 -4.08 -9.12
N GLY A 197 -25.70 -3.33 -10.19
CA GLY A 197 -26.99 -2.84 -10.70
C GLY A 197 -28.11 -3.88 -10.73
N GLU A 198 -28.49 -4.40 -11.89
CA GLU A 198 -29.49 -5.47 -12.00
C GLU A 198 -28.97 -6.83 -11.47
N SER A 199 -28.16 -6.83 -10.40
CA SER A 199 -27.45 -7.99 -9.87
C SER A 199 -26.61 -8.71 -10.93
N LEU A 200 -25.83 -7.94 -11.70
CA LEU A 200 -24.97 -8.45 -12.77
C LEU A 200 -23.93 -9.48 -12.25
N LEU A 201 -23.36 -9.24 -11.06
CA LEU A 201 -22.44 -10.16 -10.41
C LEU A 201 -23.20 -11.14 -9.50
N PRO A 202 -22.84 -12.44 -9.51
CA PRO A 202 -21.74 -13.04 -10.28
C PRO A 202 -22.06 -13.26 -11.77
N LEU A 203 -21.04 -13.13 -12.63
CA LEU A 203 -21.12 -13.36 -14.07
C LEU A 203 -21.26 -14.86 -14.39
N PRO A 204 -22.01 -15.23 -15.44
CA PRO A 204 -22.06 -16.62 -15.89
C PRO A 204 -20.73 -17.00 -16.55
N LYS A 205 -20.10 -18.09 -16.09
CA LYS A 205 -18.88 -18.64 -16.68
C LYS A 205 -19.07 -19.10 -18.12
N LYS A 206 -20.29 -19.48 -18.50
CA LYS A 206 -20.66 -19.87 -19.86
C LYS A 206 -21.37 -18.73 -20.56
N ALA A 207 -20.76 -18.23 -21.62
CA ALA A 207 -21.32 -17.24 -22.53
C ALA A 207 -20.88 -17.56 -23.96
N THR A 208 -21.49 -16.94 -24.97
CA THR A 208 -21.03 -17.12 -26.35
C THR A 208 -19.69 -16.43 -26.58
N LYS A 209 -19.61 -15.16 -26.16
CA LYS A 209 -18.46 -14.28 -26.38
C LYS A 209 -18.44 -13.17 -25.33
N ILE A 210 -17.30 -12.91 -24.72
CA ILE A 210 -17.10 -11.87 -23.70
C ILE A 210 -15.93 -10.96 -24.07
N LEU A 211 -15.98 -9.71 -23.60
CA LEU A 211 -14.90 -8.75 -23.76
C LEU A 211 -14.13 -8.56 -22.44
N VAL A 212 -12.81 -8.62 -22.51
CA VAL A 212 -11.93 -8.11 -21.47
C VAL A 212 -11.19 -6.91 -22.05
N ALA A 213 -11.24 -5.77 -21.36
CA ALA A 213 -10.65 -4.51 -21.83
C ALA A 213 -10.00 -3.73 -20.68
N GLY A 214 -9.29 -2.68 -21.03
CA GLY A 214 -8.63 -1.75 -20.13
C GLY A 214 -7.15 -2.05 -19.94
N SER A 215 -6.38 -0.97 -19.70
CA SER A 215 -4.92 -0.94 -19.57
C SER A 215 -4.36 -1.81 -18.44
N HIS A 216 -5.20 -2.25 -17.50
CA HIS A 216 -4.80 -3.05 -16.34
C HIS A 216 -5.24 -4.51 -16.44
N ALA A 217 -5.96 -4.90 -17.49
CA ALA A 217 -6.51 -6.26 -17.59
C ALA A 217 -5.42 -7.31 -17.80
N ASP A 218 -4.41 -6.98 -18.61
CA ASP A 218 -3.26 -7.85 -18.88
C ASP A 218 -1.95 -7.11 -18.57
N ASN A 219 -1.84 -6.59 -17.34
CA ASN A 219 -0.64 -5.92 -16.86
C ASN A 219 -0.36 -6.28 -15.39
N LEU A 220 0.53 -7.26 -15.20
CA LEU A 220 0.88 -7.81 -13.89
C LEU A 220 1.56 -6.77 -13.00
N GLY A 221 2.44 -5.96 -13.57
CA GLY A 221 3.09 -4.87 -12.85
C GLY A 221 2.08 -3.85 -12.30
N TYR A 222 1.05 -3.51 -13.07
CA TYR A 222 0.04 -2.54 -12.66
C TYR A 222 -0.90 -3.08 -11.56
N GLN A 223 -1.29 -4.35 -11.60
CA GLN A 223 -2.07 -4.94 -10.49
C GLN A 223 -1.25 -5.11 -9.19
N CYS A 224 0.08 -5.08 -9.26
CA CYS A 224 0.95 -5.11 -8.09
C CYS A 224 1.25 -3.71 -7.52
N GLY A 225 1.48 -2.71 -8.37
CA GLY A 225 1.80 -1.34 -7.97
C GLY A 225 3.26 -1.13 -7.55
N GLY A 226 3.52 -0.07 -6.78
CA GLY A 226 4.86 0.24 -6.27
C GLY A 226 5.40 -0.81 -5.29
N TRP A 227 6.70 -0.73 -4.98
CA TRP A 227 7.38 -1.72 -4.12
C TRP A 227 7.29 -3.18 -4.62
N THR A 228 7.14 -3.37 -5.94
CA THR A 228 7.13 -4.69 -6.58
C THR A 228 8.25 -4.78 -7.59
N ILE A 229 9.26 -5.60 -7.30
CA ILE A 229 10.55 -5.73 -8.02
C ILE A 229 11.37 -4.43 -7.99
N GLU A 230 10.84 -3.34 -8.53
CA GLU A 230 11.44 -2.01 -8.53
C GLU A 230 10.81 -1.12 -7.46
N TRP A 231 11.51 -0.06 -7.04
CA TRP A 231 11.02 0.90 -6.04
C TRP A 231 9.66 1.50 -6.42
N GLN A 232 9.58 2.08 -7.62
CA GLN A 232 8.34 2.66 -8.15
C GLN A 232 7.39 1.61 -8.74
N GLY A 233 7.79 0.33 -8.72
CA GLY A 233 7.15 -0.71 -9.51
C GLY A 233 7.50 -0.62 -10.99
N LEU A 234 6.87 -1.47 -11.79
CA LEU A 234 7.08 -1.57 -13.23
C LEU A 234 5.77 -1.93 -13.94
N GLY A 235 5.69 -1.67 -15.24
CA GLY A 235 4.59 -2.16 -16.08
C GLY A 235 4.95 -3.45 -16.81
N GLY A 236 3.94 -4.16 -17.32
CA GLY A 236 4.10 -5.34 -18.17
C GLY A 236 3.95 -6.67 -17.43
N ASN A 237 4.21 -7.76 -18.16
CA ASN A 237 3.89 -9.14 -17.76
C ASN A 237 5.11 -10.07 -17.68
N ASN A 238 6.33 -9.52 -17.58
CA ASN A 238 7.57 -10.31 -17.61
C ASN A 238 7.86 -11.08 -16.30
N LEU A 239 6.85 -11.31 -15.45
CA LEU A 239 6.96 -12.03 -14.20
C LEU A 239 6.04 -13.27 -14.25
N THR A 240 6.50 -14.39 -13.69
CA THR A 240 5.72 -15.64 -13.67
C THR A 240 4.62 -15.57 -12.62
N SER A 241 3.45 -15.03 -12.98
CA SER A 241 2.23 -15.00 -12.15
C SER A 241 0.97 -14.78 -13.03
N THR A 242 -0.19 -14.55 -12.42
CA THR A 242 -1.49 -14.56 -13.12
C THR A 242 -2.08 -13.15 -13.24
N THR A 243 -2.20 -12.64 -14.46
CA THR A 243 -2.95 -11.41 -14.75
C THR A 243 -4.46 -11.62 -14.61
N ILE A 244 -5.23 -10.55 -14.49
CA ILE A 244 -6.71 -10.63 -14.45
C ILE A 244 -7.26 -11.22 -15.76
N LEU A 245 -6.71 -10.87 -16.93
CA LEU A 245 -7.08 -11.48 -18.22
C LEU A 245 -6.84 -12.99 -18.20
N THR A 246 -5.65 -13.43 -17.76
CA THR A 246 -5.32 -14.85 -17.67
C THR A 246 -6.25 -15.57 -16.70
N ALA A 247 -6.54 -14.97 -15.54
CA ALA A 247 -7.50 -15.50 -14.58
C ALA A 247 -8.91 -15.67 -15.16
N ILE A 248 -9.40 -14.69 -15.92
CA ILE A 248 -10.71 -14.77 -16.59
C ILE A 248 -10.71 -15.94 -17.58
N LYS A 249 -9.69 -16.04 -18.43
CA LYS A 249 -9.53 -17.15 -19.40
C LYS A 249 -9.53 -18.52 -18.72
N ASN A 250 -8.88 -18.64 -17.56
CA ASN A 250 -8.84 -19.88 -16.78
C ASN A 250 -10.17 -20.24 -16.12
N THR A 251 -11.09 -19.27 -15.95
CA THR A 251 -12.31 -19.43 -15.15
C THR A 251 -13.56 -19.70 -15.99
N VAL A 252 -13.63 -19.15 -17.20
CA VAL A 252 -14.80 -19.30 -18.06
C VAL A 252 -14.91 -20.72 -18.64
N ASP A 253 -16.12 -21.10 -19.06
CA ASP A 253 -16.36 -22.36 -19.76
C ASP A 253 -15.50 -22.41 -21.04
N PRO A 254 -14.88 -23.55 -21.40
CA PRO A 254 -14.06 -23.68 -22.61
C PRO A 254 -14.78 -23.29 -23.91
N SER A 255 -16.12 -23.30 -23.94
CA SER A 255 -16.91 -22.83 -25.09
C SER A 255 -17.04 -21.30 -25.18
N THR A 256 -16.63 -20.56 -24.16
CA THR A 256 -16.76 -19.10 -24.10
C THR A 256 -15.58 -18.44 -24.81
N GLU A 257 -15.85 -17.69 -25.88
CA GLU A 257 -14.81 -16.92 -26.56
C GLU A 257 -14.44 -15.67 -25.74
N VAL A 258 -13.19 -15.57 -25.29
CA VAL A 258 -12.66 -14.40 -24.57
C VAL A 258 -11.87 -13.52 -25.54
N VAL A 259 -12.42 -12.34 -25.85
CA VAL A 259 -11.73 -11.34 -26.67
C VAL A 259 -11.07 -10.33 -25.75
N TYR A 260 -9.76 -10.13 -25.93
CA TYR A 260 -9.01 -9.04 -25.29
C TYR A 260 -8.76 -7.91 -26.27
N LYS A 261 -9.13 -6.69 -25.89
CA LYS A 261 -8.70 -5.46 -26.56
C LYS A 261 -8.50 -4.40 -25.50
N GLU A 262 -7.29 -3.87 -25.39
CA GLU A 262 -6.93 -2.96 -24.29
C GLU A 262 -7.78 -1.68 -24.29
N ASN A 263 -7.89 -1.00 -25.44
CA ASN A 263 -8.67 0.22 -25.57
C ASN A 263 -9.61 0.15 -26.79
N PRO A 264 -10.75 -0.55 -26.70
CA PRO A 264 -11.71 -0.61 -27.79
C PRO A 264 -12.48 0.72 -27.90
N ASP A 265 -12.71 1.15 -29.15
CA ASP A 265 -13.75 2.13 -29.45
C ASP A 265 -15.16 1.52 -29.33
N ALA A 266 -16.18 2.37 -29.28
CA ALA A 266 -17.57 1.93 -29.11
C ALA A 266 -18.08 1.09 -30.30
N ASP A 267 -17.62 1.36 -31.52
CA ASP A 267 -18.09 0.65 -32.72
C ASP A 267 -17.60 -0.80 -32.76
N PHE A 268 -16.37 -1.03 -32.30
CA PHE A 268 -15.84 -2.36 -32.06
C PHE A 268 -16.71 -3.12 -31.06
N VAL A 269 -17.08 -2.49 -29.93
CA VAL A 269 -17.91 -3.14 -28.91
C VAL A 269 -19.30 -3.49 -29.47
N LYS A 270 -19.94 -2.56 -30.19
CA LYS A 270 -21.27 -2.77 -30.82
C LYS A 270 -21.26 -3.90 -31.84
N SER A 271 -20.22 -3.96 -32.68
CA SER A 271 -20.19 -4.87 -33.84
C SER A 271 -19.88 -6.32 -33.49
N ASN A 272 -19.46 -6.60 -32.25
CA ASN A 272 -18.97 -7.92 -31.84
C ASN A 272 -19.93 -8.71 -30.93
N ASN A 273 -21.11 -8.16 -30.61
CA ASN A 273 -22.18 -8.84 -29.86
C ASN A 273 -21.71 -9.55 -28.57
N PHE A 274 -20.94 -8.84 -27.74
CA PHE A 274 -20.48 -9.35 -26.44
C PHE A 274 -21.65 -9.59 -25.49
N SER A 275 -21.63 -10.72 -24.76
CA SER A 275 -22.63 -11.01 -23.72
C SER A 275 -22.50 -10.06 -22.52
N TYR A 276 -21.26 -9.74 -22.16
CA TYR A 276 -20.87 -8.75 -21.16
C TYR A 276 -19.39 -8.38 -21.36
N ALA A 277 -18.96 -7.31 -20.69
CA ALA A 277 -17.58 -6.87 -20.68
C ALA A 277 -17.01 -6.74 -19.25
N ILE A 278 -15.72 -6.97 -19.11
CA ILE A 278 -14.94 -6.69 -17.91
C ILE A 278 -13.88 -5.65 -18.28
N VAL A 279 -13.97 -4.46 -17.68
CA VAL A 279 -13.07 -3.33 -17.92
C VAL A 279 -12.16 -3.15 -16.72
N VAL A 280 -10.85 -3.32 -16.88
CA VAL A 280 -9.87 -3.23 -15.79
C VAL A 280 -8.97 -2.01 -16.03
N VAL A 281 -9.12 -0.98 -15.21
CA VAL A 281 -8.41 0.30 -15.34
C VAL A 281 -7.99 0.82 -13.97
N GLY A 282 -7.09 1.79 -13.90
CA GLY A 282 -6.50 2.15 -12.61
C GLY A 282 -5.42 3.21 -12.62
N GLU A 283 -4.77 3.33 -11.46
CA GLU A 283 -3.53 4.10 -11.30
C GLU A 283 -2.33 3.26 -11.74
N PRO A 284 -1.34 3.85 -12.44
CA PRO A 284 -0.05 3.19 -12.66
C PRO A 284 0.71 3.01 -11.32
N PRO A 285 1.75 2.16 -11.28
CA PRO A 285 2.60 2.00 -10.11
C PRO A 285 3.24 3.32 -9.64
N TYR A 286 3.29 3.51 -8.32
CA TYR A 286 3.99 4.60 -7.67
C TYR A 286 4.41 4.21 -6.25
N ALA A 287 5.43 4.89 -5.72
CA ALA A 287 5.81 4.81 -4.31
C ALA A 287 6.21 6.20 -3.79
N GLU A 288 5.84 6.47 -2.53
CA GLU A 288 6.24 7.68 -1.79
C GLU A 288 5.82 8.97 -2.51
N THR A 289 6.73 9.95 -2.63
CA THR A 289 6.47 11.28 -3.21
C THR A 289 5.95 11.22 -4.65
N PHE A 290 6.31 10.19 -5.42
CA PHE A 290 5.82 10.02 -6.79
C PHE A 290 4.33 9.64 -6.83
N GLY A 291 3.78 9.18 -5.72
CA GLY A 291 2.35 8.94 -5.55
C GLY A 291 1.56 10.16 -5.09
N ASP A 292 2.20 11.26 -4.70
CA ASP A 292 1.49 12.46 -4.26
C ASP A 292 0.64 13.02 -5.42
N SER A 293 -0.67 13.16 -5.20
CA SER A 293 -1.58 13.66 -6.22
C SER A 293 -2.71 14.46 -5.60
N LEU A 294 -2.96 15.64 -6.17
CA LEU A 294 -4.07 16.53 -5.78
C LEU A 294 -5.34 16.32 -6.60
N ASN A 295 -5.26 15.62 -7.74
CA ASN A 295 -6.41 15.39 -8.61
C ASN A 295 -7.03 13.99 -8.43
N LEU A 296 -6.25 13.01 -7.97
CA LEU A 296 -6.66 11.62 -7.72
C LEU A 296 -7.47 11.01 -8.87
N THR A 297 -7.14 11.33 -10.11
CA THR A 297 -7.76 10.79 -11.33
C THR A 297 -6.94 9.63 -11.88
N ILE A 298 -7.61 8.56 -12.33
CA ILE A 298 -6.94 7.45 -13.02
C ILE A 298 -6.42 7.87 -14.41
N SER A 299 -5.42 7.15 -14.92
CA SER A 299 -4.76 7.49 -16.19
C SER A 299 -5.65 7.18 -17.42
N GLU A 300 -5.48 7.98 -18.47
CA GLU A 300 -5.95 7.62 -19.82
C GLU A 300 -4.92 6.72 -20.54
N PRO A 301 -5.34 5.76 -21.38
CA PRO A 301 -6.72 5.35 -21.61
C PRO A 301 -7.30 4.58 -20.40
N GLY A 302 -8.42 5.05 -19.88
CA GLY A 302 -9.09 4.45 -18.74
C GLY A 302 -10.54 4.92 -18.64
N PRO A 303 -10.77 6.20 -18.29
CA PRO A 303 -12.10 6.79 -18.38
C PRO A 303 -12.72 6.70 -19.78
N SER A 304 -11.95 6.97 -20.83
CA SER A 304 -12.43 6.78 -22.22
C SER A 304 -12.80 5.32 -22.52
N THR A 305 -12.01 4.35 -22.05
CA THR A 305 -12.31 2.92 -22.18
C THR A 305 -13.59 2.53 -21.44
N ILE A 306 -13.80 3.04 -20.22
CA ILE A 306 -15.06 2.85 -19.48
C ILE A 306 -16.23 3.38 -20.30
N GLN A 307 -16.14 4.60 -20.83
CA GLN A 307 -17.22 5.21 -21.61
C GLN A 307 -17.56 4.38 -22.86
N ASN A 308 -16.56 3.99 -23.63
CA ASN A 308 -16.74 3.25 -24.88
C ASN A 308 -17.38 1.88 -24.66
N VAL A 309 -16.92 1.15 -23.62
CA VAL A 309 -17.38 -0.20 -23.32
C VAL A 309 -18.70 -0.19 -22.58
N CYS A 310 -18.77 0.47 -21.42
CA CYS A 310 -19.94 0.45 -20.55
C CYS A 310 -21.12 1.25 -21.10
N GLY A 311 -20.87 2.22 -21.98
CA GLY A 311 -21.93 2.89 -22.74
C GLY A 311 -22.58 2.01 -23.82
N THR A 312 -22.02 0.83 -24.10
CA THR A 312 -22.42 -0.02 -25.23
C THR A 312 -22.92 -1.39 -24.81
N VAL A 313 -22.30 -2.03 -23.82
CA VAL A 313 -22.61 -3.38 -23.36
C VAL A 313 -22.59 -3.42 -21.83
N LYS A 314 -23.39 -4.33 -21.23
CA LYS A 314 -23.34 -4.56 -19.79
C LYS A 314 -21.91 -4.80 -19.33
N CYS A 315 -21.43 -3.99 -18.39
CA CYS A 315 -20.03 -4.00 -18.00
C CYS A 315 -19.82 -4.12 -16.48
N VAL A 316 -18.74 -4.81 -16.13
CA VAL A 316 -18.14 -4.75 -14.80
C VAL A 316 -16.85 -3.94 -14.91
N THR A 317 -16.74 -2.84 -14.17
CA THR A 317 -15.48 -2.12 -14.04
C THR A 317 -14.74 -2.56 -12.78
N VAL A 318 -13.49 -2.97 -12.95
CA VAL A 318 -12.55 -3.29 -11.88
C VAL A 318 -11.52 -2.17 -11.80
N ILE A 319 -11.49 -1.47 -10.67
CA ILE A 319 -10.54 -0.37 -10.41
C ILE A 319 -9.35 -0.89 -9.63
N ILE A 320 -8.17 -0.77 -10.24
CA ILE A 320 -6.87 -1.03 -9.61
C ILE A 320 -6.32 0.31 -9.10
N SER A 321 -6.16 0.46 -7.79
CA SER A 321 -5.68 1.73 -7.22
C SER A 321 -5.11 1.54 -5.81
N GLY A 322 -4.15 2.38 -5.42
CA GLY A 322 -3.62 2.36 -4.05
C GLY A 322 -4.58 2.99 -3.03
N ARG A 323 -5.66 3.62 -3.50
CA ARG A 323 -6.54 4.52 -2.74
C ARG A 323 -7.85 4.80 -3.48
N PRO A 324 -8.85 5.42 -2.81
CA PRO A 324 -10.00 6.00 -3.51
C PRO A 324 -9.57 7.04 -4.55
N VAL A 325 -10.21 6.99 -5.71
CA VAL A 325 -9.93 7.86 -6.88
C VAL A 325 -11.23 8.49 -7.39
N VAL A 326 -11.12 9.55 -8.20
CA VAL A 326 -12.26 10.18 -8.87
C VAL A 326 -12.95 9.16 -9.79
N ILE A 327 -14.13 8.70 -9.36
CA ILE A 327 -14.92 7.73 -10.12
C ILE A 327 -16.37 8.17 -10.36
N GLN A 328 -16.88 9.13 -9.57
CA GLN A 328 -18.27 9.60 -9.62
C GLN A 328 -18.79 9.88 -11.04
N PRO A 329 -18.04 10.54 -11.95
CA PRO A 329 -18.53 10.84 -13.30
C PRO A 329 -18.91 9.60 -14.12
N TYR A 330 -18.34 8.44 -13.80
CA TYR A 330 -18.48 7.22 -14.59
C TYR A 330 -19.40 6.19 -13.95
N VAL A 331 -19.73 6.33 -12.66
CA VAL A 331 -20.54 5.35 -11.89
C VAL A 331 -21.87 5.05 -12.57
N ASN A 332 -22.51 6.03 -13.22
CA ASN A 332 -23.79 5.81 -13.90
C ASN A 332 -23.69 4.95 -15.16
N LEU A 333 -22.51 4.91 -15.80
CA LEU A 333 -22.27 4.10 -16.99
C LEU A 333 -22.03 2.63 -16.65
N MET A 334 -21.51 2.34 -15.45
CA MET A 334 -21.09 1.00 -15.05
C MET A 334 -22.26 0.20 -14.50
N ASP A 335 -22.49 -1.04 -14.94
CA ASP A 335 -23.49 -1.90 -14.31
C ASP A 335 -23.01 -2.43 -12.96
N ALA A 336 -21.73 -2.81 -12.88
CA ALA A 336 -21.06 -3.15 -11.63
C ALA A 336 -19.69 -2.46 -11.51
N LEU A 337 -19.31 -2.13 -10.28
CA LEU A 337 -18.05 -1.46 -9.95
C LEU A 337 -17.38 -2.17 -8.77
N VAL A 338 -16.15 -2.60 -8.97
CA VAL A 338 -15.32 -3.28 -7.98
C VAL A 338 -14.07 -2.46 -7.71
N ALA A 339 -13.79 -2.15 -6.45
CA ALA A 339 -12.49 -1.68 -6.02
C ALA A 339 -11.61 -2.87 -5.68
N ALA A 340 -10.54 -3.07 -6.46
CA ALA A 340 -9.62 -4.20 -6.32
C ALA A 340 -8.31 -3.85 -5.62
N TRP A 341 -8.11 -2.57 -5.30
CA TRP A 341 -6.89 -2.05 -4.69
C TRP A 341 -5.65 -2.36 -5.55
N LEU A 342 -4.56 -2.83 -4.94
CA LEU A 342 -3.41 -3.40 -5.62
C LEU A 342 -3.34 -4.90 -5.25
N PRO A 343 -4.01 -5.80 -6.01
CA PRO A 343 -4.20 -7.19 -5.61
C PRO A 343 -2.93 -8.06 -5.69
N GLY A 344 -1.81 -7.56 -6.24
CA GLY A 344 -0.57 -8.32 -6.29
C GLY A 344 -0.60 -9.41 -7.38
N SER A 345 0.14 -10.51 -7.18
CA SER A 345 0.44 -11.48 -8.24
C SER A 345 -0.71 -12.43 -8.62
N GLU A 346 -1.71 -12.58 -7.75
CA GLU A 346 -2.71 -13.65 -7.85
C GLU A 346 -4.05 -13.15 -8.40
N GLY A 347 -4.04 -12.73 -9.67
CA GLY A 347 -5.23 -12.20 -10.37
C GLY A 347 -6.42 -13.17 -10.39
N GLN A 348 -6.19 -14.47 -10.15
CA GLN A 348 -7.24 -15.47 -10.00
C GLN A 348 -8.21 -15.14 -8.84
N GLY A 349 -7.75 -14.48 -7.78
CA GLY A 349 -8.62 -14.05 -6.69
C GLY A 349 -9.67 -13.00 -7.12
N VAL A 350 -9.41 -12.27 -8.21
CA VAL A 350 -10.40 -11.36 -8.80
C VAL A 350 -11.49 -12.16 -9.52
N ALA A 351 -11.09 -13.12 -10.38
CA ALA A 351 -12.04 -13.96 -11.10
C ALA A 351 -12.92 -14.81 -10.17
N ASP A 352 -12.35 -15.30 -9.05
CA ASP A 352 -13.07 -16.09 -8.02
C ASP A 352 -14.40 -15.46 -7.59
N VAL A 353 -14.44 -14.14 -7.40
CA VAL A 353 -15.65 -13.44 -6.94
C VAL A 353 -16.46 -12.84 -8.08
N LEU A 354 -15.82 -12.49 -9.20
CA LEU A 354 -16.54 -12.03 -10.39
C LEU A 354 -17.44 -13.13 -10.96
N PHE A 355 -17.00 -14.38 -10.93
CA PHE A 355 -17.74 -15.54 -11.45
C PHE A 355 -18.46 -16.37 -10.38
N GLY A 356 -18.42 -15.93 -9.12
CA GLY A 356 -19.24 -16.50 -8.05
C GLY A 356 -18.72 -17.80 -7.43
N ASP A 357 -17.47 -18.17 -7.64
CA ASP A 357 -16.84 -19.25 -6.85
C ASP A 357 -16.83 -18.89 -5.36
N TYR A 358 -16.69 -17.59 -5.07
CA TYR A 358 -16.85 -16.99 -3.75
C TYR A 358 -17.75 -15.75 -3.82
N GLY A 359 -18.30 -15.37 -2.66
CA GLY A 359 -19.04 -14.12 -2.52
C GLY A 359 -18.12 -12.93 -2.22
N PHE A 360 -18.50 -11.74 -2.68
CA PHE A 360 -17.87 -10.48 -2.20
C PHE A 360 -18.13 -10.30 -0.71
N THR A 361 -17.08 -9.99 0.03
CA THR A 361 -17.13 -9.77 1.50
C THR A 361 -16.35 -8.54 1.96
N GLY A 362 -15.52 -7.95 1.09
CA GLY A 362 -14.72 -6.78 1.43
C GLY A 362 -15.59 -5.55 1.70
N THR A 363 -15.16 -4.74 2.67
CA THR A 363 -15.74 -3.45 2.99
C THR A 363 -14.68 -2.36 2.92
N LEU A 364 -15.06 -1.15 2.52
CA LEU A 364 -14.16 -0.01 2.43
C LEU A 364 -13.49 0.29 3.78
N SER A 365 -12.17 0.15 3.83
CA SER A 365 -11.34 0.61 4.96
C SER A 365 -11.00 2.10 4.88
N ARG A 366 -11.46 2.80 3.83
CA ARG A 366 -11.30 4.24 3.62
C ARG A 366 -12.59 4.84 3.05
N THR A 367 -12.86 6.08 3.41
CA THR A 367 -13.93 6.88 2.81
C THR A 367 -13.65 7.12 1.33
N TRP A 368 -14.62 6.87 0.45
CA TRP A 368 -14.55 7.24 -0.96
C TRP A 368 -15.20 8.60 -1.18
N PHE A 369 -14.43 9.60 -1.61
CA PHE A 369 -14.90 10.97 -1.80
C PHE A 369 -15.72 11.12 -3.10
N LYS A 370 -16.56 12.16 -3.16
CA LYS A 370 -17.26 12.60 -4.38
C LYS A 370 -16.32 13.41 -5.27
N THR A 371 -15.70 14.44 -4.68
CA THR A 371 -14.70 15.30 -5.32
C THR A 371 -13.49 15.48 -4.42
N VAL A 372 -12.33 15.78 -5.02
CA VAL A 372 -11.09 16.02 -4.26
C VAL A 372 -11.17 17.27 -3.37
N ASP A 373 -12.05 18.21 -3.68
CA ASP A 373 -12.28 19.43 -2.90
C ASP A 373 -12.84 19.15 -1.49
N GLN A 374 -13.40 17.95 -1.27
CA GLN A 374 -13.87 17.52 0.04
C GLN A 374 -12.70 17.15 0.98
N LEU A 375 -11.49 16.93 0.44
CA LEU A 375 -10.38 16.40 1.21
C LEU A 375 -9.69 17.48 2.07
N PRO A 376 -9.28 17.16 3.31
CA PRO A 376 -9.45 15.87 3.98
C PRO A 376 -10.88 15.66 4.52
N MET A 377 -11.39 14.43 4.37
CA MET A 377 -12.69 14.00 4.89
C MET A 377 -12.60 12.55 5.38
N ASN A 378 -12.86 12.33 6.67
CA ASN A 378 -12.80 11.03 7.33
C ASN A 378 -14.08 10.76 8.11
N ILE A 379 -14.33 9.49 8.42
CA ILE A 379 -15.45 9.08 9.27
C ILE A 379 -15.39 9.82 10.62
N GLY A 380 -16.50 10.44 11.01
CA GLY A 380 -16.63 11.23 12.23
C GLY A 380 -16.49 12.76 12.03
N ASP A 381 -16.06 13.20 10.84
CA ASP A 381 -16.02 14.63 10.52
C ASP A 381 -17.44 15.23 10.42
N LYS A 382 -17.60 16.50 10.80
CA LYS A 382 -18.90 17.19 10.75
C LYS A 382 -19.43 17.37 9.32
N HIS A 383 -18.51 17.50 8.35
CA HIS A 383 -18.79 17.68 6.93
C HIS A 383 -18.69 16.37 6.13
N TYR A 384 -18.91 15.23 6.78
CA TYR A 384 -18.78 13.90 6.17
C TYR A 384 -19.88 13.62 5.14
N ASP A 385 -19.56 13.81 3.84
CA ASP A 385 -20.45 13.60 2.69
C ASP A 385 -19.80 12.71 1.60
N PRO A 386 -19.60 11.41 1.86
CA PRO A 386 -18.89 10.52 0.96
C PRO A 386 -19.71 10.07 -0.25
N LEU A 387 -19.03 9.65 -1.32
CA LEU A 387 -19.64 8.88 -2.41
C LEU A 387 -19.97 7.47 -1.93
N PHE A 388 -18.99 6.81 -1.29
CA PHE A 388 -19.17 5.55 -0.59
C PHE A 388 -18.56 5.68 0.82
N PRO A 389 -19.36 5.48 1.90
CA PRO A 389 -18.86 5.68 3.25
C PRO A 389 -17.86 4.59 3.65
N PHE A 390 -16.99 4.90 4.62
CA PHE A 390 -16.22 3.88 5.35
C PHE A 390 -17.12 2.73 5.82
N GLY A 391 -16.65 1.49 5.66
CA GLY A 391 -17.38 0.27 5.95
C GLY A 391 -18.36 -0.17 4.86
N PHE A 392 -18.54 0.60 3.77
CA PHE A 392 -19.41 0.23 2.67
C PHE A 392 -18.84 -0.94 1.85
N GLY A 393 -19.70 -1.87 1.44
CA GLY A 393 -19.37 -2.95 0.53
C GLY A 393 -20.60 -3.83 0.31
N LEU A 394 -21.00 -4.00 -0.95
CA LEU A 394 -22.06 -4.92 -1.31
C LEU A 394 -21.53 -6.36 -1.24
N THR A 395 -22.43 -7.31 -0.98
CA THR A 395 -22.09 -8.73 -0.89
C THR A 395 -22.76 -9.52 -2.00
N THR A 396 -22.12 -10.59 -2.46
CA THR A 396 -22.76 -11.62 -3.29
C THR A 396 -22.70 -12.96 -2.57
N LYS A 397 -23.52 -13.92 -3.01
CA LYS A 397 -23.43 -15.31 -2.55
C LYS A 397 -22.66 -16.12 -3.60
N PRO A 398 -21.90 -17.15 -3.20
CA PRO A 398 -21.36 -18.11 -4.16
C PRO A 398 -22.47 -18.74 -5.00
N THR A 399 -22.24 -18.91 -6.30
CA THR A 399 -23.09 -19.71 -7.16
C THR A 399 -22.91 -21.18 -6.78
N LYS A 400 -24.02 -21.88 -6.50
CA LYS A 400 -23.97 -23.34 -6.35
C LYS A 400 -23.55 -23.92 -7.69
N THR A 401 -22.36 -24.50 -7.76
CA THR A 401 -21.97 -25.38 -8.86
C THR A 401 -22.99 -26.51 -8.92
N ILE A 402 -23.74 -26.61 -10.03
CA ILE A 402 -24.51 -27.80 -10.39
C ILE A 402 -23.57 -28.75 -11.10
#